data_AF-A0A7K9I9X1-F1
#
_entry.id   AF-A0A7K9I9X1-F1
#
_cell.length_a   1.000
_cell.length_b   1.000
_cell.length_c   1.000
_cell.angle_alpha   90.00
_cell.angle_beta   90.00
_cell.angle_gamma   90.00
#
_symmetry.space_group_name_H-M   'P 1'
#
loop_
_entity.id
_entity.type
_entity.pdbx_description
1 polymer ?
#
loop_
_entity_poly.entity_id
_entity_poly.type
_entity_poly.pdbx_seq_one_letter_code
_entity_poly.pdbx_strand_id
1 'polypeptide(L)'
;MGGRLARVSRTFNVENRARREISKEKPTPAPRHPTSRLEELAGRPEIQEEIYRKDNRLLTFLKDVYVESKDPPVRVKDGGGGHLPSKLEEKRLTKLGHLGDQDVKQVSKGRISVVEAMMLLNNHKLQPQIWTAEKIAVEYCLELKDVNSLLEFFIPFTVKEFPKETKKAI
;
A
#
# COMPACT_ATOMS: atom_id res chain seq x y z
N MET A 1 3.13 36.79 -29.11
CA MET A 1 2.81 35.38 -29.42
C MET A 1 4.08 34.50 -29.49
N GLY A 2 4.83 34.34 -28.40
CA GLY A 2 6.12 33.60 -28.41
C GLY A 2 6.14 32.26 -27.64
N GLY A 3 5.20 32.05 -26.71
CA GLY A 3 5.23 30.91 -25.79
C GLY A 3 4.85 29.55 -26.40
N ARG A 4 4.24 29.51 -27.59
CA ARG A 4 3.87 28.25 -28.26
C ARG A 4 5.06 27.59 -28.95
N LEU A 5 5.92 28.38 -29.59
CA LEU A 5 7.14 27.88 -30.24
C LEU A 5 8.16 27.36 -29.21
N ALA A 6 8.29 28.06 -28.07
CA ALA A 6 9.18 27.65 -26.97
C ALA A 6 8.82 26.30 -26.34
N ARG A 7 7.53 25.89 -26.39
CA ARG A 7 7.12 24.56 -25.89
C ARG A 7 7.51 23.45 -26.85
N VAL A 8 7.38 23.66 -28.16
CA VAL A 8 7.71 22.67 -29.19
C VAL A 8 9.22 22.40 -29.23
N SER A 9 10.05 23.43 -29.06
CA SER A 9 11.51 23.26 -28.95
C SER A 9 11.93 22.52 -27.68
N ARG A 10 11.19 22.67 -26.57
CA ARG A 10 11.46 21.93 -25.33
C ARG A 10 11.21 20.43 -25.46
N THR A 11 10.19 20.03 -26.23
CA THR A 11 9.81 18.63 -26.47
C THR A 11 10.55 17.95 -27.60
N PHE A 12 11.38 18.69 -28.34
CA PHE A 12 12.17 18.11 -29.41
C PHE A 12 13.25 17.18 -28.85
N ASN A 13 13.23 15.92 -29.31
CA ASN A 13 14.26 14.92 -29.04
C ASN A 13 14.53 14.63 -27.55
N VAL A 14 13.46 14.63 -26.73
CA VAL A 14 13.55 14.40 -25.27
C VAL A 14 14.06 12.99 -24.95
N GLU A 15 13.72 11.98 -25.76
CA GLU A 15 14.14 10.60 -25.52
C GLU A 15 15.66 10.42 -25.62
N ASN A 16 16.30 10.93 -26.68
CA ASN A 16 17.76 10.86 -26.81
C ASN A 16 18.47 11.69 -25.73
N ARG A 17 17.87 12.83 -25.33
CA ARG A 17 18.39 13.63 -24.22
C ARG A 17 18.31 12.86 -22.89
N ALA A 18 17.20 12.19 -22.63
CA ALA A 18 17.02 11.36 -21.44
C ALA A 18 18.03 10.21 -21.43
N ARG A 19 18.19 9.49 -22.55
CA ARG A 19 19.19 8.41 -22.69
C ARG A 19 20.61 8.91 -22.42
N ARG A 20 20.97 10.10 -22.90
CA ARG A 20 22.27 10.74 -22.65
C ARG A 20 22.49 11.12 -21.19
N GLU A 21 21.45 11.55 -20.48
CA GLU A 21 21.55 11.88 -19.05
C GLU A 21 21.61 10.61 -18.18
N ILE A 22 20.86 9.56 -18.55
CA ILE A 22 20.86 8.27 -17.83
C ILE A 22 22.17 7.51 -18.03
N SER A 23 22.82 7.66 -19.19
CA SER A 23 24.11 7.00 -19.47
C SER A 23 25.30 7.63 -18.74
N LYS A 24 25.14 8.79 -18.11
CA LYS A 24 26.19 9.38 -17.27
C LYS A 24 26.31 8.59 -15.99
N GLU A 25 27.52 8.49 -15.46
CA GLU A 25 27.74 7.93 -14.13
C GLU A 25 26.98 8.76 -13.08
N LYS A 26 26.44 8.08 -12.06
CA LYS A 26 25.70 8.75 -11.00
C LYS A 26 26.63 9.72 -10.28
N PRO A 27 26.18 10.96 -9.97
CA PRO A 27 27.00 11.88 -9.20
C PRO A 27 27.29 11.29 -7.83
N THR A 28 28.44 11.67 -7.26
CA THR A 28 28.79 11.32 -5.89
C THR A 28 27.65 11.76 -4.96
N PRO A 29 27.13 10.87 -4.09
CA PRO A 29 26.09 11.24 -3.15
C PRO A 29 26.58 12.39 -2.27
N ALA A 30 25.66 13.28 -1.89
CA ALA A 30 25.98 14.36 -0.98
C ALA A 30 26.59 13.79 0.31
N PRO A 31 27.63 14.43 0.88
CA PRO A 31 28.22 13.99 2.13
C PRO A 31 27.15 13.95 3.22
N ARG A 32 27.14 12.87 4.01
CA ARG A 32 26.23 12.73 5.15
C ARG A 32 26.70 13.64 6.29
N HIS A 33 25.75 14.20 7.04
CA HIS A 33 26.05 14.93 8.27
C HIS A 33 26.77 13.99 9.24
N PRO A 34 27.85 14.42 9.92
CA PRO A 34 28.53 13.60 10.90
C PRO A 34 27.54 13.25 12.02
N THR A 35 27.14 11.98 12.12
CA THR A 35 26.37 11.48 13.25
C THR A 35 27.36 11.20 14.38
N SER A 36 27.67 12.25 15.15
CA SER A 36 28.70 12.26 16.20
C SER A 36 28.61 11.06 17.15
N ARG A 37 27.39 10.67 17.55
CA ARG A 37 27.23 9.73 18.67
C ARG A 37 27.68 8.29 18.38
N LEU A 38 27.53 7.79 17.16
CA LEU A 38 27.87 6.38 16.85
C LEU A 38 29.31 6.22 16.37
N GLU A 39 29.83 7.19 15.61
CA GLU A 39 31.23 7.17 15.16
C GLU A 39 32.20 7.43 16.32
N GLU A 40 31.83 8.27 17.28
CA GLU A 40 32.64 8.57 18.46
C GLU A 40 32.71 7.38 19.45
N LEU A 41 31.64 6.58 19.53
CA LEU A 41 31.61 5.33 20.29
C LEU A 41 32.40 4.21 19.60
N ALA A 42 32.49 4.21 18.26
CA ALA A 42 33.26 3.21 17.52
C ALA A 42 34.77 3.27 17.83
N GLY A 43 35.29 4.45 18.21
CA GLY A 43 36.69 4.64 18.61
C GLY A 43 37.02 4.28 20.06
N ARG A 44 36.04 3.88 20.88
CA ARG A 44 36.22 3.60 22.32
C ARG A 44 35.63 2.23 22.68
N PRO A 45 36.38 1.13 22.48
CA PRO A 45 35.89 -0.22 22.75
C PRO A 45 35.56 -0.44 24.23
N GLU A 46 36.29 0.23 25.14
CA GLU A 46 36.09 0.19 26.59
C GLU A 46 34.65 0.58 27.00
N ILE A 47 34.11 1.64 26.38
CA ILE A 47 32.75 2.13 26.67
C ILE A 47 31.71 1.17 26.10
N GLN A 48 31.95 0.56 24.94
CA GLN A 48 31.04 -0.44 24.38
C GLN A 48 30.98 -1.67 25.28
N GLU A 49 32.12 -2.16 25.76
CA GLU A 49 32.18 -3.29 26.68
C GLU A 49 31.46 -2.98 28.01
N GLU A 50 31.60 -1.76 28.55
CA GLU A 50 30.86 -1.33 29.73
C GLU A 50 29.35 -1.24 29.50
N ILE A 51 28.89 -0.79 28.33
CA ILE A 51 27.46 -0.76 27.98
C ILE A 51 26.85 -2.17 27.91
N TYR A 52 27.59 -3.12 27.35
CA TYR A 52 27.13 -4.52 27.25
C TYR A 52 27.29 -5.28 28.56
N ARG A 53 28.14 -4.80 29.48
CA ARG A 53 28.36 -5.42 30.78
C ARG A 53 27.22 -5.10 31.74
N LYS A 54 26.70 -6.15 32.35
CA LYS A 54 25.67 -6.06 33.38
C LYS A 54 26.24 -5.47 34.68
N ASP A 55 25.75 -4.29 35.09
CA ASP A 55 26.07 -3.70 36.38
C ASP A 55 25.12 -4.22 37.49
N ASN A 56 25.69 -4.94 38.45
CA ASN A 56 24.94 -5.53 39.56
C ASN A 56 24.44 -4.48 40.55
N ARG A 57 25.12 -3.33 40.69
CA ARG A 57 24.70 -2.26 41.61
C ARG A 57 23.41 -1.60 41.13
N LEU A 58 23.35 -1.27 39.84
CA LEU A 58 22.14 -0.72 39.21
C LEU A 58 21.00 -1.73 39.22
N LEU A 59 21.30 -3.01 39.02
CA LEU A 59 20.30 -4.07 39.11
C LEU A 59 19.70 -4.19 40.52
N THR A 60 20.51 -4.03 41.57
CA THR A 60 20.02 -4.00 42.94
C THR A 60 19.11 -2.79 43.17
N PHE A 61 19.50 -1.60 42.70
CA PHE A 61 18.64 -0.40 42.80
C PHE A 61 17.30 -0.54 42.07
N LEU A 62 17.28 -1.18 40.89
CA LEU A 62 16.02 -1.45 40.17
C LEU A 62 15.11 -2.45 40.91
N LYS A 63 15.67 -3.33 41.73
CA LYS A 63 14.90 -4.25 42.58
C LYS A 63 14.40 -3.57 43.84
N ASP A 64 15.22 -2.71 44.44
CA ASP A 64 14.93 -2.08 45.72
C ASP A 64 13.97 -0.89 45.59
N VAL A 65 14.00 -0.18 44.46
CA VAL A 65 13.11 0.97 44.22
C VAL A 65 11.80 0.49 43.59
N TYR A 66 10.78 0.34 44.43
CA TYR A 66 9.40 0.15 43.98
C TYR A 66 8.70 1.50 43.83
N VAL A 67 8.24 1.83 42.62
CA VAL A 67 7.48 3.05 42.35
C VAL A 67 6.00 2.69 42.23
N GLU A 68 5.21 3.15 43.18
CA GLU A 68 3.75 3.08 43.12
C GLU A 68 3.21 4.39 42.53
N SER A 69 2.83 4.40 41.24
CA SER A 69 2.11 5.54 40.67
C SER A 69 0.66 5.47 41.13
N LYS A 70 0.27 6.42 41.98
CA LYS A 70 -1.12 6.61 42.46
C LYS A 70 -1.90 7.58 41.57
N ASP A 71 -1.41 7.84 40.37
CA ASP A 71 -2.09 8.72 39.44
C ASP A 71 -3.34 8.00 38.92
N PRO A 72 -4.51 8.68 38.88
CA PRO A 72 -5.67 8.13 38.19
C PRO A 72 -5.25 7.84 36.74
N PRO A 73 -5.69 6.71 36.14
CA PRO A 73 -5.27 6.35 34.79
C PRO A 73 -5.58 7.53 33.87
N VAL A 74 -4.52 8.16 33.37
CA VAL A 74 -4.64 9.20 32.36
C VAL A 74 -5.39 8.54 31.22
N ARG A 75 -6.64 8.97 31.01
CA ARG A 75 -7.34 8.66 29.78
C ARG A 75 -6.49 9.29 28.69
N VAL A 76 -5.65 8.47 28.05
CA VAL A 76 -4.92 8.85 26.86
C VAL A 76 -6.02 9.28 25.90
N LYS A 77 -6.21 10.59 25.75
CA LYS A 77 -7.04 11.09 24.66
C LYS A 77 -6.30 10.61 23.43
N ASP A 78 -6.94 9.75 22.63
CA ASP A 78 -6.50 9.35 21.30
C ASP A 78 -6.50 10.60 20.39
N GLY A 79 -5.58 11.51 20.68
CA GLY A 79 -5.65 12.91 20.33
C GLY A 79 -4.32 13.37 19.79
N GLY A 80 -3.99 12.87 18.60
CA GLY A 80 -3.17 13.59 17.63
C GLY A 80 -1.69 13.24 17.58
N GLY A 81 -1.28 12.68 16.44
CA GLY A 81 0.00 13.05 15.81
C GLY A 81 1.16 12.06 15.90
N GLY A 82 0.99 10.89 16.52
CA GLY A 82 1.91 9.77 16.33
C GLY A 82 1.39 8.88 15.22
N HIS A 83 2.13 8.72 14.13
CA HIS A 83 1.91 7.66 13.15
C HIS A 83 2.15 6.30 13.84
N LEU A 84 1.22 5.86 14.69
CA LEU A 84 0.98 4.45 14.90
C LEU A 84 0.83 3.87 13.51
N PRO A 85 1.50 2.76 13.14
CA PRO A 85 1.24 2.12 11.86
C PRO A 85 -0.27 1.90 11.83
N SER A 86 -0.95 2.64 10.94
CA SER A 86 -2.38 2.49 10.66
C SER A 86 -2.68 1.01 10.77
N LYS A 87 -3.60 0.62 11.67
CA LYS A 87 -4.04 -0.78 11.90
C LYS A 87 -3.72 -1.57 10.66
N LEU A 88 -2.73 -2.48 10.71
CA LEU A 88 -2.27 -3.26 9.55
C LEU A 88 -3.53 -3.73 8.83
N GLU A 89 -3.90 -3.04 7.74
CA GLU A 89 -5.20 -3.29 7.12
C GLU A 89 -5.09 -4.72 6.62
N GLU A 90 -5.93 -5.61 7.15
CA GLU A 90 -5.89 -7.03 6.77
C GLU A 90 -6.04 -7.09 5.25
N LYS A 91 -4.97 -7.48 4.55
CA LYS A 91 -4.98 -7.58 3.09
C LYS A 91 -5.26 -9.02 2.69
N ARG A 92 -6.22 -9.19 1.80
CA ARG A 92 -6.47 -10.45 1.10
C ARG A 92 -5.73 -10.47 -0.24
N LEU A 93 -5.40 -11.67 -0.71
CA LEU A 93 -4.94 -11.86 -2.07
C LEU A 93 -6.11 -11.67 -3.05
N THR A 94 -5.83 -10.99 -4.15
CA THR A 94 -6.79 -10.82 -5.24
C THR A 94 -7.07 -12.16 -5.90
N LYS A 95 -8.33 -12.44 -6.23
CA LYS A 95 -8.72 -13.71 -6.86
C LYS A 95 -8.37 -13.79 -8.35
N LEU A 96 -8.10 -12.64 -8.96
CA LEU A 96 -7.90 -12.51 -10.40
C LEU A 96 -6.63 -11.73 -10.71
N GLY A 97 -5.80 -12.32 -11.56
CA GLY A 97 -4.63 -11.68 -12.15
C GLY A 97 -4.46 -12.19 -13.58
N HIS A 98 -4.71 -11.32 -14.55
CA HIS A 98 -4.60 -11.64 -15.97
C HIS A 98 -3.59 -10.75 -16.70
N LEU A 99 -3.16 -9.65 -16.07
CA LEU A 99 -2.27 -8.65 -16.64
C LEU A 99 -0.83 -8.78 -16.12
N GLY A 100 -0.53 -9.85 -15.37
CA GLY A 100 0.80 -10.19 -14.89
C GLY A 100 1.29 -9.19 -13.85
N ASP A 101 2.35 -8.45 -14.17
CA ASP A 101 2.98 -7.52 -13.21
C ASP A 101 2.14 -6.27 -12.91
N GLN A 102 1.14 -5.96 -13.74
CA GLN A 102 0.22 -4.84 -13.51
C GLN A 102 -0.95 -5.18 -12.59
N ASP A 103 -1.12 -6.46 -12.25
CA ASP A 103 -2.24 -6.88 -11.42
C ASP A 103 -2.08 -6.41 -9.98
N VAL A 104 -3.18 -5.96 -9.40
CA VAL A 104 -3.26 -5.69 -7.97
C VAL A 104 -3.15 -7.03 -7.24
N LYS A 105 -2.02 -7.30 -6.59
CA LYS A 105 -1.78 -8.59 -5.90
C LYS A 105 -2.52 -8.71 -4.57
N GLN A 106 -2.74 -7.59 -3.89
CA GLN A 106 -3.33 -7.54 -2.56
C GLN A 106 -4.37 -6.42 -2.47
N VAL A 107 -5.53 -6.74 -1.90
CA VAL A 107 -6.64 -5.82 -1.66
C VAL A 107 -6.93 -5.78 -0.16
N SER A 108 -7.11 -4.60 0.40
CA SER A 108 -7.50 -4.44 1.81
C SER A 108 -8.90 -4.99 2.05
N LYS A 109 -9.15 -5.51 3.27
CA LYS A 109 -10.48 -5.92 3.72
C LYS A 109 -11.49 -4.79 3.57
N GLY A 110 -12.73 -5.13 3.21
CA GLY A 110 -13.78 -4.15 2.90
C GLY A 110 -13.61 -3.45 1.55
N ARG A 111 -12.57 -3.78 0.76
CA ARG A 111 -12.39 -3.24 -0.59
C ARG A 111 -12.33 -4.35 -1.65
N ILE A 112 -12.63 -3.96 -2.88
CA ILE A 112 -12.54 -4.81 -4.07
C ILE A 112 -11.88 -4.02 -5.20
N SER A 113 -11.16 -4.72 -6.07
CA SER A 113 -10.67 -4.14 -7.32
C SER A 113 -11.81 -4.00 -8.33
N VAL A 114 -11.64 -3.13 -9.33
CA VAL A 114 -12.63 -2.94 -10.41
C VAL A 114 -12.85 -4.24 -11.20
N VAL A 115 -11.78 -5.01 -11.41
CA VAL A 115 -11.83 -6.29 -12.12
C VAL A 115 -12.65 -7.31 -11.33
N GLU A 116 -12.40 -7.43 -10.03
CA GLU A 116 -13.20 -8.29 -9.14
C GLU A 116 -14.65 -7.83 -9.08
N ALA A 117 -14.90 -6.51 -9.02
CA ALA A 117 -16.24 -5.94 -9.05
C ALA A 117 -17.01 -6.33 -10.31
N MET A 118 -16.38 -6.26 -11.48
CA MET A 118 -17.03 -6.67 -12.72
C MET A 118 -17.30 -8.18 -12.75
N MET A 119 -16.37 -8.99 -12.24
CA MET A 119 -16.50 -10.44 -12.19
C MET A 119 -17.59 -10.89 -11.22
N LEU A 120 -17.64 -10.35 -10.01
CA LEU A 120 -18.64 -10.71 -9.00
C LEU A 120 -20.06 -10.32 -9.47
N LEU A 121 -20.21 -9.14 -10.08
CA LEU A 121 -21.48 -8.69 -10.64
C LEU A 121 -21.94 -9.58 -11.80
N ASN A 122 -21.02 -9.97 -12.68
CA ASN A 122 -21.31 -10.88 -13.78
C ASN A 122 -21.70 -12.28 -13.28
N ASN A 123 -20.99 -12.81 -12.29
CA ASN A 123 -21.27 -14.12 -11.70
C ASN A 123 -22.63 -14.15 -10.99
N HIS A 124 -22.96 -13.11 -10.23
CA HIS A 124 -24.28 -12.96 -9.60
C HIS A 124 -25.39 -12.90 -10.64
N LYS A 125 -25.19 -12.16 -11.73
CA LYS A 125 -26.15 -12.07 -12.84
C LYS A 125 -26.38 -13.41 -13.55
N LEU A 126 -25.34 -14.22 -13.73
CA LEU A 126 -25.44 -15.53 -14.38
C LEU A 126 -26.06 -16.59 -13.47
N GLN A 127 -25.70 -16.60 -12.19
CA GLN A 127 -26.07 -17.63 -11.24
C GLN A 127 -26.40 -17.03 -9.85
N PRO A 128 -27.54 -16.34 -9.70
CA PRO A 128 -27.88 -15.63 -8.46
C PRO A 128 -28.08 -16.56 -7.26
N GLN A 129 -28.50 -17.82 -7.51
CA GLN A 129 -28.69 -18.83 -6.47
C GLN A 129 -27.38 -19.33 -5.87
N ILE A 130 -26.31 -19.37 -6.67
CA ILE A 130 -24.99 -19.84 -6.23
C ILE A 130 -24.18 -18.67 -5.67
N TRP A 131 -24.27 -17.50 -6.30
CA TRP A 131 -23.55 -16.29 -5.93
C TRP A 131 -24.42 -15.37 -5.11
N THR A 132 -24.89 -15.83 -3.94
CA THR A 132 -25.68 -15.01 -3.03
C THR A 132 -24.85 -13.88 -2.41
N ALA A 133 -25.52 -12.83 -1.93
CA ALA A 133 -24.87 -11.69 -1.27
C ALA A 133 -24.01 -12.14 -0.07
N GLU A 134 -24.49 -13.12 0.70
CA GLU A 134 -23.76 -13.70 1.83
C GLU A 134 -22.46 -14.37 1.39
N LYS A 135 -22.52 -15.17 0.31
CA LYS A 135 -21.33 -15.82 -0.25
C LYS A 135 -20.31 -14.78 -0.71
N ILE A 136 -20.76 -13.76 -1.43
CA ILE A 136 -19.88 -12.67 -1.92
C ILE A 136 -19.23 -11.92 -0.76
N ALA A 137 -20.00 -11.60 0.29
CA ALA A 137 -19.49 -10.91 1.47
C ALA A 137 -18.36 -11.71 2.14
N VAL A 138 -18.54 -13.01 2.32
CA VAL A 138 -17.52 -13.90 2.91
C VAL A 138 -16.31 -14.02 1.99
N GLU A 139 -16.53 -14.26 0.69
CA GLU A 139 -15.48 -14.59 -0.27
C GLU A 139 -14.55 -13.39 -0.57
N TYR A 140 -15.08 -12.17 -0.57
CA TYR A 140 -14.33 -10.93 -0.80
C TYR A 140 -14.06 -10.12 0.47
N CYS A 141 -14.43 -10.64 1.63
CA CYS A 141 -14.32 -9.97 2.94
C CYS A 141 -14.95 -8.57 2.93
N LEU A 142 -16.17 -8.48 2.40
CA LEU A 142 -16.98 -7.26 2.33
C LEU A 142 -18.08 -7.27 3.38
N GLU A 143 -18.57 -6.09 3.74
CA GLU A 143 -19.76 -5.97 4.59
C GLU A 143 -21.02 -6.35 3.81
N LEU A 144 -21.91 -7.12 4.43
CA LEU A 144 -23.13 -7.59 3.78
C LEU A 144 -24.02 -6.43 3.28
N LYS A 145 -24.06 -5.33 4.04
CA LYS A 145 -24.78 -4.11 3.67
C LYS A 145 -24.27 -3.53 2.34
N ASP A 146 -22.94 -3.41 2.22
CA ASP A 146 -22.31 -2.86 1.03
C ASP A 146 -22.49 -3.78 -0.18
N VAL A 147 -22.43 -5.10 0.03
CA VAL A 147 -22.70 -6.08 -1.03
C VAL A 147 -24.14 -5.97 -1.53
N ASN A 148 -25.12 -5.85 -0.63
CA ASN A 148 -26.51 -5.69 -1.03
C ASN A 148 -26.71 -4.40 -1.84
N SER A 149 -26.15 -3.28 -1.40
CA SER A 149 -26.19 -2.02 -2.16
C SER A 149 -25.45 -2.13 -3.50
N LEU A 150 -24.32 -2.84 -3.53
CA LEU A 150 -23.57 -3.08 -4.76
C LEU A 150 -24.42 -3.85 -5.79
N LEU A 151 -25.09 -4.92 -5.37
CA LEU A 151 -25.94 -5.74 -6.25
C LEU A 151 -27.21 -5.01 -6.69
N GLU A 152 -27.78 -4.15 -5.84
CA GLU A 152 -28.99 -3.38 -6.14
C GLU A 152 -28.71 -2.22 -7.12
N PHE A 153 -27.63 -1.47 -6.92
CA PHE A 153 -27.38 -0.23 -7.66
C PHE A 153 -26.42 -0.38 -8.86
N PHE A 154 -25.58 -1.43 -8.90
CA PHE A 154 -24.61 -1.61 -9.98
C PHE A 154 -24.97 -2.80 -10.88
N ILE A 155 -25.66 -2.51 -11.98
CA ILE A 155 -26.08 -3.52 -12.96
C ILE A 155 -25.07 -3.59 -14.12
N PRO A 156 -24.42 -4.73 -14.38
CA PRO A 156 -23.46 -4.85 -15.48
C PRO A 156 -24.18 -4.86 -16.84
N PHE A 157 -23.60 -4.14 -17.81
CA PHE A 157 -24.12 -4.03 -19.17
C PHE A 157 -24.17 -5.39 -19.87
N THR A 158 -25.22 -5.64 -20.64
CA THR A 158 -25.32 -6.81 -21.52
C THR A 158 -24.80 -6.42 -22.90
N VAL A 159 -23.61 -6.92 -23.26
CA VAL A 159 -23.10 -6.79 -24.63
C VAL A 159 -23.78 -7.84 -25.49
N LYS A 160 -24.47 -7.41 -26.55
CA LYS A 160 -25.00 -8.29 -27.59
C LYS A 160 -24.12 -8.15 -28.81
N GLU A 161 -23.45 -9.21 -29.20
CA GLU A 161 -22.75 -9.26 -30.48
C GLU A 161 -23.76 -9.62 -31.57
N PHE A 162 -23.95 -8.72 -32.52
CA PHE A 162 -24.76 -9.01 -33.70
C PHE A 162 -23.92 -9.82 -34.68
N PRO A 163 -24.43 -10.94 -35.21
CA PRO A 163 -23.73 -11.70 -36.23
C PRO A 163 -23.47 -10.77 -37.43
N LYS A 164 -22.20 -10.67 -37.84
CA LYS A 164 -21.86 -9.97 -39.08
C LYS A 164 -22.33 -10.84 -40.23
N GLU A 165 -23.34 -10.39 -40.96
CA GLU A 165 -23.74 -10.95 -42.25
C GLU A 165 -22.48 -11.12 -43.10
N THR A 166 -21.99 -12.36 -43.23
CA THR A 166 -20.94 -12.70 -44.18
C THR A 166 -21.55 -12.55 -45.57
N LYS A 167 -21.43 -11.36 -46.16
CA LYS A 167 -21.73 -11.15 -47.57
C LYS A 167 -20.87 -12.16 -48.33
N LYS A 168 -21.50 -13.19 -48.86
CA LYS A 168 -20.85 -14.15 -49.76
C LYS A 168 -20.27 -13.33 -50.91
N ALA A 169 -18.95 -13.39 -51.08
CA ALA A 169 -18.31 -12.87 -52.28
C ALA A 169 -18.91 -13.62 -53.47
N ILE A 170 -19.54 -12.87 -54.37
CA ILE A 170 -19.98 -13.34 -55.70
C ILE A 170 -18.78 -13.20 -56.62
#